data_AF-A0A956FGM9-F1
#
_entry.id   AF-A0A956FGM9-F1
#
_cell.length_a   1.000
_cell.length_b   1.000
_cell.length_c   1.000
_cell.angle_alpha   90.00
_cell.angle_beta   90.00
_cell.angle_gamma   90.00
#
_symmetry.space_group_name_H-M   'P 1'
#
loop_
_entity.id
_entity.type
_entity.pdbx_description
1 polymer ?
#
loop_
_entity_poly.entity_id
_entity_poly.type
_entity_poly.pdbx_seq_one_letter_code
_entity_poly.pdbx_strand_id
1 'polypeptide(L)'
;MAPQLIHLRRTALAVLLLALACKGDDPQAEPRTPVESPPAPTPAASPETAAAPAPKDDGVRSRLLAWLDPDAVSVAWVSVPQTLRGDVVSVVYGLPPRAEDLLQAVTDLERALESVRPSEAPATSTWLGSTALVSTGRLARRPTVIRPLLEPLDEVRKHLQALELRRAEDEVFEIWEPQRVFPYRVILLEGDVAAFVPASEPGSGLTPLAAARDMPPSDVQEQLDALLGQPGAPAIALFASGPMLHLDLDQDVLAVRFELLRGSDGSLDGQIALQLEGDAAAAVAALEGRKAPEQNDRVRELVDRAAYLADGEVVQGRLQLPPADAALLRAEP
;
A
#
# COMPACT_ATOMS: atom_id res chain seq x y z
N MET A 1 -47.16 14.84 -0.29
CA MET A 1 -46.70 14.52 -1.66
C MET A 1 -45.22 14.85 -1.73
N ALA A 2 -44.38 13.83 -1.82
CA ALA A 2 -42.92 13.91 -1.77
C ALA A 2 -42.35 13.10 -2.96
N PRO A 3 -41.23 13.51 -3.57
CA PRO A 3 -40.39 12.63 -4.39
C PRO A 3 -39.10 12.28 -3.60
N GLN A 4 -38.84 11.04 -3.14
CA GLN A 4 -38.38 9.83 -3.85
C GLN A 4 -37.05 10.06 -4.62
N LEU A 5 -35.90 9.92 -3.94
CA LEU A 5 -35.02 8.73 -3.91
C LEU A 5 -34.35 8.40 -5.26
N ILE A 6 -33.20 9.03 -5.52
CA ILE A 6 -32.21 8.61 -6.53
C ILE A 6 -30.85 8.51 -5.81
N HIS A 7 -30.65 7.40 -5.12
CA HIS A 7 -29.36 6.86 -4.67
C HIS A 7 -29.43 5.34 -4.86
N LEU A 8 -28.26 4.70 -4.96
CA LEU A 8 -28.01 3.29 -5.31
C LEU A 8 -27.93 2.99 -6.80
N ARG A 9 -26.71 3.12 -7.35
CA ARG A 9 -26.07 2.20 -8.31
C ARG A 9 -24.70 2.73 -8.75
N ARG A 10 -23.73 2.86 -7.82
CA ARG A 10 -22.29 3.03 -8.15
C ARG A 10 -21.32 2.38 -7.14
N THR A 11 -21.81 1.74 -6.08
CA THR A 11 -20.98 1.05 -5.08
C THR A 11 -21.11 -0.47 -5.26
N ALA A 12 -20.36 -1.02 -6.21
CA ALA A 12 -20.23 -2.48 -6.40
C ALA A 12 -18.93 -2.86 -7.13
N LEU A 13 -17.84 -2.11 -6.95
CA LEU A 13 -16.56 -2.36 -7.66
C LEU A 13 -15.50 -3.06 -6.79
N ALA A 14 -15.78 -3.38 -5.52
CA ALA A 14 -14.79 -4.01 -4.63
C ALA A 14 -15.01 -5.51 -4.36
N VAL A 15 -16.12 -6.11 -4.84
CA VAL A 15 -16.46 -7.52 -4.56
C VAL A 15 -16.20 -8.47 -5.74
N LEU A 16 -15.95 -7.97 -6.96
CA LEU A 16 -15.85 -8.83 -8.15
C LEU A 16 -14.45 -9.42 -8.41
N LEU A 17 -13.38 -8.86 -7.82
CA LEU A 17 -12.00 -9.30 -8.11
C LEU A 17 -11.52 -10.54 -7.34
N LEU A 18 -12.37 -11.17 -6.52
CA LEU A 18 -12.03 -12.37 -5.73
C LEU A 18 -12.93 -13.60 -5.99
N ALA A 19 -13.87 -13.54 -6.94
CA ALA A 19 -14.90 -14.59 -7.11
C ALA A 19 -14.85 -15.42 -8.42
N LEU A 20 -13.89 -15.20 -9.34
CA LEU A 20 -13.89 -15.89 -10.65
C LEU A 20 -12.88 -17.04 -10.83
N ALA A 21 -12.20 -17.48 -9.76
CA ALA A 21 -11.26 -18.61 -9.82
C ALA A 21 -11.86 -20.00 -9.51
N CYS A 22 -13.18 -20.20 -9.62
CA CYS A 22 -13.81 -21.52 -9.46
C CYS A 22 -15.18 -21.63 -10.18
N LYS A 23 -15.18 -21.75 -11.51
CA LYS A 23 -16.16 -22.57 -12.24
C LYS A 23 -15.76 -22.74 -13.70
N GLY A 24 -15.17 -23.89 -14.01
CA GLY A 24 -15.14 -24.39 -15.39
C GLY A 24 -16.52 -24.91 -15.75
N ASP A 25 -17.07 -24.41 -16.85
CA ASP A 25 -18.19 -25.01 -17.58
C ASP A 25 -17.63 -25.95 -18.65
N ASP A 26 -18.23 -27.14 -18.77
CA ASP A 26 -18.59 -27.73 -20.06
C ASP A 26 -19.64 -28.86 -19.88
N PRO A 27 -20.34 -29.33 -20.92
CA PRO A 27 -21.75 -29.06 -21.13
C PRO A 27 -22.66 -30.30 -20.98
N GLN A 28 -23.98 -30.03 -21.06
CA GLN A 28 -25.10 -30.98 -21.05
C GLN A 28 -24.86 -32.34 -21.77
N ALA A 29 -25.10 -33.43 -21.04
CA ALA A 29 -25.48 -34.74 -21.59
C ALA A 29 -26.51 -35.44 -20.69
N GLU A 30 -27.43 -36.15 -21.34
CA GLU A 30 -28.71 -36.74 -20.89
C GLU A 30 -28.69 -37.72 -19.69
N PRO A 31 -29.83 -37.95 -19.02
CA PRO A 31 -29.90 -38.74 -17.79
C PRO A 31 -29.84 -40.24 -18.06
N ARG A 32 -28.87 -40.94 -17.44
CA ARG A 32 -28.83 -42.40 -17.37
C ARG A 32 -28.83 -42.88 -15.91
N THR A 33 -29.61 -43.93 -15.69
CA THR A 33 -29.89 -44.63 -14.43
C THR A 33 -28.66 -45.04 -13.61
N PRO A 34 -28.79 -45.19 -12.28
CA PRO A 34 -27.66 -45.48 -11.41
C PRO A 34 -27.20 -46.94 -11.56
N VAL A 35 -25.93 -47.13 -11.90
CA VAL A 35 -25.22 -48.40 -11.75
C VAL A 35 -24.31 -48.28 -10.53
N GLU A 36 -24.57 -49.14 -9.56
CA GLU A 36 -23.81 -49.30 -8.31
C GLU A 36 -22.34 -49.61 -8.63
N SER A 37 -21.43 -48.71 -8.25
CA SER A 37 -19.98 -48.89 -8.38
C SER A 37 -19.39 -49.30 -7.02
N PRO A 38 -18.44 -50.25 -6.98
CA PRO A 38 -17.79 -50.70 -5.74
C PRO A 38 -16.92 -49.59 -5.13
N PRO A 39 -16.68 -49.62 -3.80
CA PRO A 39 -16.07 -48.50 -3.08
C PRO A 39 -14.64 -48.23 -3.56
N ALA A 40 -14.37 -46.95 -3.85
CA ALA A 40 -13.04 -46.45 -4.16
C ALA A 40 -12.11 -46.53 -2.93
N PRO A 41 -10.81 -46.80 -3.11
CA PRO A 41 -9.84 -46.79 -2.02
C PRO A 41 -9.68 -45.38 -1.45
N THR A 42 -9.71 -45.28 -0.13
CA THR A 42 -9.42 -44.07 0.65
C THR A 42 -8.08 -43.48 0.23
N PRO A 43 -8.01 -42.22 -0.26
CA PRO A 43 -6.75 -41.53 -0.43
C PRO A 43 -6.11 -41.31 0.94
N ALA A 44 -4.86 -41.76 1.08
CA ALA A 44 -4.04 -41.54 2.27
C ALA A 44 -3.98 -40.05 2.62
N ALA A 45 -4.17 -39.75 3.90
CA ALA A 45 -4.01 -38.42 4.46
C ALA A 45 -2.62 -37.87 4.08
N SER A 46 -2.61 -36.77 3.34
CA SER A 46 -1.40 -35.96 3.20
C SER A 46 -1.04 -35.42 4.58
N PRO A 47 0.25 -35.40 4.98
CA PRO A 47 0.65 -34.84 6.25
C PRO A 47 0.25 -33.36 6.28
N GLU A 48 -0.65 -33.05 7.20
CA GLU A 48 -1.09 -31.73 7.59
C GLU A 48 0.17 -30.92 7.96
N THR A 49 0.64 -30.11 7.01
CA THR A 49 1.66 -29.11 7.30
C THR A 49 0.98 -28.09 8.19
N ALA A 50 1.25 -28.17 9.49
CA ALA A 50 0.76 -27.23 10.47
C ALA A 50 1.03 -25.81 9.95
N ALA A 51 -0.05 -25.07 9.67
CA ALA A 51 0.03 -23.66 9.33
C ALA A 51 0.81 -22.96 10.45
N ALA A 52 1.89 -22.26 10.07
CA ALA A 52 2.64 -21.45 11.01
C ALA A 52 1.66 -20.50 11.73
N PRO A 53 1.78 -20.33 13.05
CA PRO A 53 0.91 -19.42 13.78
C PRO A 53 1.00 -18.04 13.13
N ALA A 54 -0.16 -17.41 12.91
CA ALA A 54 -0.21 -16.03 12.43
C ALA A 54 0.70 -15.16 13.31
N PRO A 55 1.55 -14.30 12.73
CA PRO A 55 2.42 -13.45 13.52
C PRO A 55 1.57 -12.66 14.52
N LYS A 56 1.99 -12.65 15.79
CA LYS A 56 1.37 -11.79 16.79
C LYS A 56 1.66 -10.34 16.39
N ASP A 57 0.66 -9.69 15.83
CA ASP A 57 0.60 -8.24 15.74
C ASP A 57 0.71 -7.70 17.16
N ASP A 58 1.77 -6.94 17.43
CA ASP A 58 2.00 -6.22 18.69
C ASP A 58 1.04 -5.03 18.86
N GLY A 59 0.04 -4.93 17.98
CA GLY A 59 -0.96 -3.89 17.91
C GLY A 59 -0.51 -2.72 17.04
N VAL A 60 0.68 -2.74 16.43
CA VAL A 60 1.11 -1.67 15.50
C VAL A 60 0.13 -1.51 14.36
N ARG A 61 -0.41 -2.61 13.78
CA ARG A 61 -1.39 -2.51 12.69
C ARG A 61 -2.63 -1.75 13.14
N SER A 62 -3.26 -2.19 14.23
CA SER A 62 -4.48 -1.55 14.75
C SER A 62 -4.24 -0.09 15.12
N ARG A 63 -3.09 0.23 15.72
CA ARG A 63 -2.74 1.62 16.12
C ARG A 63 -2.55 2.54 14.91
N LEU A 64 -1.92 2.08 13.84
CA LEU A 64 -1.75 2.87 12.62
C LEU A 64 -3.06 3.02 11.85
N LEU A 65 -3.81 1.92 11.68
CA LEU A 65 -5.08 1.94 10.93
C LEU A 65 -6.15 2.81 11.59
N ALA A 66 -6.12 2.98 12.92
CA ALA A 66 -7.00 3.92 13.63
C ALA A 66 -6.85 5.38 13.19
N TRP A 67 -5.75 5.72 12.50
CA TRP A 67 -5.47 7.07 12.00
C TRP A 67 -5.58 7.17 10.46
N LEU A 68 -6.14 6.15 9.80
CA LEU A 68 -6.42 6.22 8.37
C LEU A 68 -7.60 7.15 8.10
N ASP A 69 -7.38 8.16 7.27
CA ASP A 69 -8.45 9.05 6.80
C ASP A 69 -9.57 8.22 6.12
N PRO A 70 -10.82 8.29 6.62
CA PRO A 70 -11.94 7.55 6.02
C PRO A 70 -12.23 7.97 4.58
N ASP A 71 -11.84 9.18 4.18
CA ASP A 71 -11.99 9.72 2.82
C ASP A 71 -10.72 9.55 1.95
N ALA A 72 -9.72 8.79 2.44
CA ALA A 72 -8.52 8.48 1.67
C ALA A 72 -8.89 7.78 0.36
N VAL A 73 -8.40 8.33 -0.75
CA VAL A 73 -8.56 7.72 -2.08
C VAL A 73 -7.32 6.94 -2.50
N SER A 74 -6.22 7.11 -1.76
CA SER A 74 -5.00 6.34 -1.95
C SER A 74 -4.39 6.04 -0.60
N VAL A 75 -4.01 4.78 -0.38
CA VAL A 75 -3.40 4.28 0.84
C VAL A 75 -2.28 3.30 0.49
N ALA A 76 -1.21 3.31 1.27
CA ALA A 76 -0.19 2.28 1.25
C ALA A 76 0.22 1.89 2.67
N TRP A 77 0.25 0.60 2.95
CA TRP A 77 0.95 0.03 4.08
C TRP A 77 2.34 -0.43 3.62
N VAL A 78 3.37 -0.07 4.37
CA VAL A 78 4.77 -0.39 4.05
C VAL A 78 5.44 -0.90 5.33
N SER A 79 5.90 -2.16 5.34
CA SER A 79 6.56 -2.80 6.49
C SER A 79 7.93 -3.39 6.16
N VAL A 80 8.57 -2.87 5.11
CA VAL A 80 9.93 -3.26 4.73
C VAL A 80 10.98 -2.63 5.66
N PRO A 81 11.94 -3.40 6.20
CA PRO A 81 12.96 -2.86 7.10
C PRO A 81 14.04 -2.05 6.39
N GLN A 82 14.13 -2.16 5.07
CA GLN A 82 14.98 -1.33 4.21
C GLN A 82 14.05 -0.58 3.28
N THR A 83 14.27 0.73 3.17
CA THR A 83 13.50 1.61 2.32
C THR A 83 13.59 1.12 0.88
N LEU A 84 12.44 0.90 0.23
CA LEU A 84 12.42 0.57 -1.19
C LEU A 84 12.49 1.84 -2.03
N ARG A 85 13.16 1.73 -3.16
CA ARG A 85 13.18 2.71 -4.23
C ARG A 85 11.83 2.73 -4.93
N GLY A 86 10.95 3.64 -4.50
CA GLY A 86 9.60 3.80 -5.07
C GLY A 86 9.62 3.97 -6.59
N ASP A 87 10.58 4.74 -7.10
CA ASP A 87 10.85 4.94 -8.52
C ASP A 87 11.12 3.62 -9.27
N VAL A 88 11.97 2.75 -8.73
CA VAL A 88 12.31 1.47 -9.37
C VAL A 88 11.14 0.49 -9.26
N VAL A 89 10.47 0.43 -8.11
CA VAL A 89 9.28 -0.42 -7.92
C VAL A 89 8.20 0.00 -8.92
N SER A 90 7.96 1.30 -9.07
CA SER A 90 7.00 1.87 -10.01
C SER A 90 7.26 1.44 -11.44
N VAL A 91 8.50 1.60 -11.91
CA VAL A 91 8.88 1.23 -13.27
C VAL A 91 8.75 -0.28 -13.49
N VAL A 92 9.32 -1.09 -12.59
CA VAL A 92 9.35 -2.55 -12.71
C VAL A 92 7.94 -3.15 -12.76
N TYR A 93 7.04 -2.70 -11.90
CA TYR A 93 5.69 -3.24 -11.82
C TYR A 93 4.67 -2.50 -12.69
N GLY A 94 5.01 -1.34 -13.25
CA GLY A 94 4.08 -0.49 -14.00
C GLY A 94 3.03 0.14 -13.10
N LEU A 95 3.49 0.81 -12.03
CA LEU A 95 2.60 1.59 -11.18
C LEU A 95 2.36 2.96 -11.82
N PRO A 96 1.13 3.52 -11.73
CA PRO A 96 0.93 4.92 -12.09
C PRO A 96 1.65 5.85 -11.09
N PRO A 97 2.00 7.08 -11.49
CA PRO A 97 2.73 8.02 -10.64
C PRO A 97 2.07 8.27 -9.27
N ARG A 98 0.74 8.27 -9.21
CA ARG A 98 0.03 8.45 -7.93
C ARG A 98 0.31 7.32 -6.93
N ALA A 99 0.50 6.08 -7.39
CA ALA A 99 0.86 4.96 -6.54
C ALA A 99 2.35 5.02 -6.15
N GLU A 100 3.22 5.45 -7.07
CA GLU A 100 4.62 5.73 -6.79
C GLU A 100 4.79 6.77 -5.68
N ASP A 101 4.03 7.88 -5.72
CA ASP A 101 4.07 8.95 -4.73
C ASP A 101 3.86 8.42 -3.30
N LEU A 102 2.99 7.42 -3.11
CA LEU A 102 2.75 6.80 -1.80
C LEU A 102 3.99 6.04 -1.29
N LEU A 103 4.66 5.30 -2.17
CA LEU A 103 5.88 4.55 -1.81
C LEU A 103 7.05 5.50 -1.58
N GLN A 104 7.16 6.53 -2.41
CA GLN A 104 8.22 7.53 -2.35
C GLN A 104 8.11 8.40 -1.08
N ALA A 105 6.90 8.67 -0.59
CA ALA A 105 6.69 9.48 0.61
C ALA A 105 7.41 8.95 1.86
N VAL A 106 7.54 7.63 2.02
CA VAL A 106 8.30 7.04 3.15
C VAL A 106 9.78 7.37 3.03
N THR A 107 10.35 7.19 1.85
CA THR A 107 11.76 7.52 1.55
C THR A 107 12.04 9.00 1.71
N ASP A 108 11.14 9.85 1.22
CA ASP A 108 11.27 11.30 1.30
C ASP A 108 11.21 11.80 2.74
N LEU A 109 10.35 11.20 3.56
CA LEU A 109 10.30 11.49 5.00
C LEU A 109 11.62 11.14 5.68
N GLU A 110 12.15 9.94 5.46
CA GLU A 110 13.42 9.51 6.09
C GLU A 110 14.58 10.40 5.66
N ARG A 111 14.69 10.70 4.37
CA ARG A 111 15.70 11.62 3.83
C ARG A 111 15.54 13.01 4.43
N ALA A 112 14.30 13.50 4.57
CA ALA A 112 14.04 14.80 5.16
C ALA A 112 14.46 14.85 6.63
N LEU A 113 14.09 13.85 7.44
CA LEU A 113 14.47 13.77 8.86
C LEU A 113 15.99 13.69 9.02
N GLU A 114 16.67 12.82 8.26
CA GLU A 114 18.13 12.70 8.33
C GLU A 114 18.84 13.97 7.83
N SER A 115 18.28 14.70 6.87
CA SER A 115 18.89 15.94 6.36
C SER A 115 18.92 17.09 7.38
N VAL A 116 17.98 17.11 8.32
CA VAL A 116 17.89 18.14 9.38
C VAL A 116 18.36 17.62 10.74
N ARG A 117 18.72 16.34 10.85
CA ARG A 117 19.18 15.73 12.09
C ARG A 117 20.53 16.30 12.52
N PRO A 118 20.65 16.84 13.75
CA PRO A 118 21.95 17.16 14.33
C PRO A 118 22.84 15.93 14.43
N SER A 119 24.15 16.05 14.21
CA SER A 119 25.08 14.90 14.23
C SER A 119 25.10 14.12 15.55
N GLU A 120 24.77 14.78 16.67
CA GLU A 120 24.72 14.19 18.02
C GLU A 120 23.35 13.59 18.36
N ALA A 121 22.30 13.89 17.57
CA ALA A 121 20.96 13.35 17.78
C ALA A 121 20.88 11.89 17.32
N PRO A 122 20.05 11.05 17.98
CA PRO A 122 19.90 9.65 17.61
C PRO A 122 19.33 9.51 16.19
N ALA A 123 19.73 8.43 15.51
CA ALA A 123 19.24 8.14 14.17
C ALA A 123 17.73 7.97 14.15
N THR A 124 17.06 8.36 13.06
CA THR A 124 15.59 8.30 12.96
C THR A 124 15.04 6.90 13.25
N SER A 125 15.77 5.86 12.84
CA SER A 125 15.40 4.46 13.03
C SER A 125 15.41 3.97 14.48
N THR A 126 15.97 4.74 15.44
CA THR A 126 15.95 4.34 16.86
C THR A 126 14.66 4.74 17.56
N TRP A 127 13.94 5.75 17.05
CA TRP A 127 12.73 6.28 17.68
C TRP A 127 11.49 6.25 16.78
N LEU A 128 11.62 6.02 15.47
CA LEU A 128 10.52 5.72 14.55
C LEU A 128 10.58 4.28 14.02
N GLY A 129 9.50 3.53 14.18
CA GLY A 129 9.42 2.14 13.73
C GLY A 129 9.30 2.04 12.22
N SER A 130 9.87 1.00 11.61
CA SER A 130 10.01 0.83 10.15
C SER A 130 8.69 0.72 9.37
N THR A 131 7.60 0.42 10.07
CA THR A 131 6.28 0.31 9.46
C THR A 131 5.67 1.69 9.25
N ALA A 132 5.10 1.93 8.08
CA ALA A 132 4.41 3.16 7.74
C ALA A 132 3.02 2.87 7.14
N LEU A 133 2.07 3.70 7.54
CA LEU A 133 0.80 3.86 6.83
C LEU A 133 0.84 5.21 6.12
N VAL A 134 0.65 5.19 4.80
CA VAL A 134 0.68 6.37 3.95
C VAL A 134 -0.71 6.56 3.36
N SER A 135 -1.23 7.79 3.38
CA SER A 135 -2.54 8.07 2.79
C SER A 135 -2.58 9.42 2.09
N THR A 136 -3.44 9.53 1.08
CA THR A 136 -3.71 10.78 0.36
C THR A 136 -5.21 10.94 0.16
N GLY A 137 -5.76 12.04 0.68
CA GLY A 137 -7.14 12.43 0.47
C GLY A 137 -7.38 13.01 -0.93
N ARG A 138 -8.64 13.27 -1.28
CA ARG A 138 -9.03 13.76 -2.63
C ARG A 138 -8.40 15.10 -3.03
N LEU A 139 -8.23 15.98 -2.05
CA LEU A 139 -7.75 17.34 -2.25
C LEU A 139 -6.30 17.52 -1.81
N ALA A 140 -5.70 16.49 -1.21
CA ALA A 140 -4.32 16.53 -0.76
C ALA A 140 -3.39 16.46 -1.97
N ARG A 141 -2.33 17.27 -1.95
CA ARG A 141 -1.32 17.29 -3.03
C ARG A 141 -0.20 16.32 -2.76
N ARG A 142 0.06 16.03 -1.49
CA ARG A 142 1.11 15.11 -1.06
C ARG A 142 0.59 14.14 0.01
N PRO A 143 1.17 12.94 0.09
CA PRO A 143 0.74 11.96 1.08
C PRO A 143 1.11 12.34 2.50
N THR A 144 0.23 12.02 3.45
CA THR A 144 0.53 11.97 4.88
C THR A 144 1.16 10.62 5.20
N VAL A 145 2.24 10.63 5.99
CA VAL A 145 2.92 9.40 6.45
C VAL A 145 2.71 9.24 7.94
N ILE A 146 2.29 8.07 8.39
CA ILE A 146 1.99 7.76 9.79
C ILE A 146 2.91 6.61 10.22
N ARG A 147 3.66 6.78 11.31
CA ARG A 147 4.62 5.79 11.82
C ARG A 147 4.50 5.58 13.33
N PRO A 148 4.76 4.36 13.82
CA PRO A 148 4.78 4.10 15.24
C PRO A 148 6.05 4.70 15.85
N LEU A 149 5.94 5.16 17.08
CA LEU A 149 7.04 5.59 17.91
C LEU A 149 7.63 4.37 18.63
N LEU A 150 8.96 4.31 18.69
CA LEU A 150 9.70 3.28 19.44
C LEU A 150 10.13 3.75 20.82
N GLU A 151 10.05 5.06 21.06
CA GLU A 151 10.41 5.71 22.31
C GLU A 151 9.20 6.41 22.94
N PRO A 152 9.20 6.61 24.27
CA PRO A 152 8.16 7.38 24.94
C PRO A 152 8.03 8.80 24.39
N LEU A 153 6.81 9.35 24.41
CA LEU A 153 6.53 10.70 23.91
C LEU A 153 7.46 11.78 24.46
N ASP A 154 7.86 11.70 25.74
CA ASP A 154 8.77 12.68 26.33
C ASP A 154 10.18 12.68 25.71
N GLU A 155 10.69 11.53 25.29
CA GLU A 155 11.96 11.46 24.55
C GLU A 155 11.77 11.92 23.11
N VAL A 156 10.68 11.52 22.45
CA VAL A 156 10.35 11.97 21.10
C VAL A 156 10.22 13.50 21.02
N ARG A 157 9.61 14.14 22.02
CA ARG A 157 9.54 15.61 22.11
C ARG A 157 10.92 16.25 22.15
N LYS A 158 11.90 15.65 22.84
CA LYS A 158 13.29 16.16 22.84
C LYS A 158 13.92 16.03 21.46
N HIS A 159 13.68 14.92 20.76
CA HIS A 159 14.15 14.75 19.37
C HIS A 159 13.56 15.82 18.46
N LEU A 160 12.24 16.05 18.52
CA LEU A 160 11.57 17.07 17.72
C LEU A 160 12.06 18.49 18.05
N GLN A 161 12.36 18.80 19.31
CA GLN A 161 13.01 20.06 19.70
C GLN A 161 14.43 20.18 19.14
N ALA A 162 15.20 19.10 19.15
CA ALA A 162 16.55 19.07 18.59
C ALA A 162 16.54 19.27 17.06
N LEU A 163 15.45 18.89 16.39
CA LEU A 163 15.17 19.22 14.99
C LEU A 163 14.70 20.68 14.78
N GLU A 164 14.74 21.51 15.84
CA GLU A 164 14.30 22.90 15.86
C GLU A 164 12.81 23.10 15.46
N LEU A 165 11.98 22.09 15.67
CA LEU A 165 10.55 22.21 15.42
C LEU A 165 9.88 23.04 16.52
N ARG A 166 8.93 23.89 16.13
CA ARG A 166 8.16 24.71 17.05
C ARG A 166 6.94 23.94 17.51
N ARG A 167 6.80 23.74 18.83
CA ARG A 167 5.55 23.23 19.39
C ARG A 167 4.43 24.26 19.22
N ALA A 168 3.30 23.78 18.75
CA ALA A 168 2.00 24.42 18.71
C ALA A 168 0.97 23.42 19.25
N GLU A 169 -0.15 23.93 19.74
CA GLU A 169 -1.24 23.11 20.22
C GLU A 169 -2.52 23.55 19.51
N ASP A 170 -3.26 22.55 19.05
CA ASP A 170 -4.67 22.67 18.70
C ASP A 170 -5.48 21.99 19.80
N GLU A 171 -6.79 22.23 19.89
CA GLU A 171 -7.63 21.73 21.00
C GLU A 171 -7.48 20.21 21.25
N VAL A 172 -7.09 19.46 20.22
CA VAL A 172 -6.92 18.01 20.24
C VAL A 172 -5.49 17.54 20.04
N PHE A 173 -4.69 18.27 19.26
CA PHE A 173 -3.44 17.75 18.71
C PHE A 173 -2.22 18.54 19.20
N GLU A 174 -1.15 17.82 19.57
CA GLU A 174 0.18 18.38 19.74
C GLU A 174 0.88 18.44 18.38
N ILE A 175 1.16 19.65 17.90
CA ILE A 175 1.67 19.94 16.57
C ILE A 175 3.10 20.46 16.67
N TRP A 176 3.99 19.93 15.84
CA TRP A 176 5.36 20.39 15.72
C TRP A 176 5.57 20.96 14.33
N GLU A 177 5.62 22.29 14.27
CA GLU A 177 5.77 23.02 13.01
C GLU A 177 7.24 23.20 12.62
N PRO A 178 7.58 23.02 11.35
CA PRO A 178 8.94 23.27 10.87
C PRO A 178 9.25 24.76 10.92
N GLN A 179 10.41 25.11 11.48
CA GLN A 179 10.94 26.48 11.43
C GLN A 179 11.91 26.71 10.25
N ARG A 180 12.44 25.62 9.65
CA ARG A 180 13.44 25.65 8.58
C ARG A 180 13.03 24.75 7.41
N VAL A 181 14.01 24.15 6.75
CA VAL A 181 13.88 23.36 5.50
C VAL A 181 13.13 22.03 5.65
N PHE A 182 12.74 21.63 6.87
CA PHE A 182 12.00 20.39 7.08
C PHE A 182 10.58 20.50 6.48
N PRO A 183 10.19 19.64 5.52
CA PRO A 183 8.98 19.85 4.72
C PRO A 183 7.70 19.25 5.35
N TYR A 184 7.72 18.84 6.62
CA TYR A 184 6.58 18.23 7.30
C TYR A 184 6.26 18.94 8.62
N ARG A 185 4.97 18.98 8.95
CA ARG A 185 4.46 19.15 10.32
C ARG A 185 4.40 17.77 10.97
N VAL A 186 4.83 17.65 12.23
CA VAL A 186 4.74 16.40 12.98
C VAL A 186 3.61 16.48 13.99
N ILE A 187 2.67 15.56 13.95
CA ILE A 187 1.56 15.47 14.89
C ILE A 187 1.78 14.25 15.76
N LEU A 188 1.84 14.45 17.08
CA LEU A 188 1.90 13.33 18.03
C LEU A 188 0.47 12.87 18.31
N LEU A 189 0.22 11.58 18.07
CA LEU A 189 -1.09 10.95 18.10
C LEU A 189 -1.18 9.93 19.25
N GLU A 190 -2.42 9.60 19.63
CA GLU A 190 -2.65 8.52 20.60
C GLU A 190 -2.17 7.17 20.06
N GLY A 191 -1.75 6.28 20.98
CA GLY A 191 -1.22 4.97 20.63
C GLY A 191 0.26 4.96 20.26
N ASP A 192 1.04 5.95 20.69
CA ASP A 192 2.47 6.07 20.38
C ASP A 192 2.70 6.10 18.86
N VAL A 193 2.02 7.02 18.18
CA VAL A 193 2.09 7.20 16.73
C VAL A 193 2.43 8.66 16.41
N ALA A 194 3.18 8.89 15.34
CA ALA A 194 3.38 10.21 14.78
C ALA A 194 2.88 10.27 13.33
N ALA A 195 2.14 11.33 12.99
CA ALA A 195 1.80 11.66 11.62
C ALA A 195 2.69 12.80 11.10
N PHE A 196 3.18 12.63 9.88
CA PHE A 196 4.01 13.58 9.15
C PHE A 196 3.17 14.13 8.00
N VAL A 197 2.63 15.33 8.22
CA VAL A 197 1.74 16.02 7.28
C VAL A 197 2.57 17.02 6.48
N PRO A 198 2.58 16.98 5.14
CA PRO A 198 3.37 17.90 4.34
C PRO A 198 3.03 19.36 4.68
N ALA A 199 4.04 20.18 4.97
CA ALA A 199 3.86 21.58 5.36
C ALA A 199 3.25 22.43 4.22
N SER A 200 3.37 21.96 2.98
CA SER A 200 2.74 22.55 1.80
C SER A 200 1.22 22.35 1.71
N GLU A 201 0.65 21.42 2.49
CA GLU A 201 -0.79 21.25 2.54
C GLU A 201 -1.44 22.50 3.17
N PRO A 202 -2.51 23.04 2.55
CA PRO A 202 -3.19 24.24 3.05
C PRO A 202 -3.87 23.97 4.39
N GLY A 203 -3.87 24.98 5.27
CA GLY A 203 -4.39 24.85 6.62
C GLY A 203 -3.45 24.07 7.53
N SER A 204 -4.01 23.45 8.58
CA SER A 204 -3.24 22.63 9.53
C SER A 204 -3.00 21.20 9.05
N GLY A 205 -3.78 20.73 8.07
CA GLY A 205 -3.77 19.35 7.59
C GLY A 205 -4.26 18.33 8.63
N LEU A 206 -4.93 18.78 9.68
CA LEU A 206 -5.46 17.94 10.77
C LEU A 206 -6.82 17.33 10.46
N THR A 207 -7.58 17.89 9.51
CA THR A 207 -8.93 17.41 9.18
C THR A 207 -8.99 15.92 8.88
N PRO A 208 -8.07 15.32 8.09
CA PRO A 208 -8.02 13.87 7.89
C PRO A 208 -7.81 13.07 9.19
N LEU A 209 -6.96 13.58 10.10
CA LEU A 209 -6.65 12.91 11.37
C LEU A 209 -7.81 13.02 12.36
N ALA A 210 -8.49 14.16 12.41
CA ALA A 210 -9.71 14.35 13.18
C ALA A 210 -10.83 13.43 12.66
N ALA A 211 -10.99 13.33 11.33
CA ALA A 211 -11.95 12.43 10.72
C ALA A 211 -11.66 10.97 11.07
N ALA A 212 -10.41 10.52 11.00
CA ALA A 212 -10.02 9.17 11.39
C ALA A 212 -10.40 8.83 12.85
N ARG A 213 -10.26 9.80 13.77
CA ARG A 213 -10.67 9.63 15.17
C ARG A 213 -12.19 9.59 15.36
N ASP A 214 -12.91 10.45 14.64
CA ASP A 214 -14.32 10.76 14.92
C ASP A 214 -15.31 9.95 14.06
N MET A 215 -14.85 9.34 12.97
CA MET A 215 -15.67 8.61 12.01
C MET A 215 -15.40 7.09 12.06
N PRO A 216 -16.36 6.26 11.64
CA PRO A 216 -16.12 4.83 11.51
C PRO A 216 -15.05 4.51 10.45
N PRO A 217 -14.39 3.34 10.53
CA PRO A 217 -13.50 2.84 9.49
C PRO A 217 -14.13 2.86 8.10
N SER A 218 -13.33 3.15 7.07
CA SER A 218 -13.76 3.08 5.67
C SER A 218 -13.66 1.66 5.10
N ASP A 219 -14.36 1.39 3.99
CA ASP A 219 -14.25 0.11 3.26
C ASP A 219 -12.80 -0.23 2.90
N VAL A 220 -11.98 0.79 2.59
CA VAL A 220 -10.56 0.62 2.26
C VAL A 220 -9.76 0.22 3.50
N GLN A 221 -10.08 0.81 4.66
CA GLN A 221 -9.46 0.41 5.94
C GLN A 221 -9.78 -1.04 6.28
N GLU A 222 -11.05 -1.45 6.14
CA GLU A 222 -11.47 -2.82 6.41
C GLU A 222 -10.78 -3.82 5.47
N GLN A 223 -10.67 -3.50 4.17
CA GLN A 223 -9.95 -4.32 3.20
C GLN A 223 -8.47 -4.44 3.52
N LEU A 224 -7.83 -3.33 3.90
CA LEU A 224 -6.42 -3.31 4.28
C LEU A 224 -6.18 -4.10 5.56
N ASP A 225 -7.02 -3.96 6.58
CA ASP A 225 -6.92 -4.74 7.82
C ASP A 225 -7.10 -6.24 7.55
N ALA A 226 -8.10 -6.60 6.74
CA ALA A 226 -8.35 -7.98 6.35
C ALA A 226 -7.18 -8.60 5.58
N LEU A 227 -6.54 -7.85 4.67
CA LEU A 227 -5.37 -8.30 3.92
C LEU A 227 -4.15 -8.49 4.83
N LEU A 228 -3.88 -7.51 5.68
CA LEU A 228 -2.76 -7.53 6.63
C LEU A 228 -2.96 -8.49 7.81
N GLY A 229 -4.19 -8.96 8.03
CA GLY A 229 -4.54 -9.98 9.02
C GLY A 229 -4.19 -11.41 8.60
N GLN A 230 -3.85 -11.63 7.33
CA GLN A 230 -3.61 -12.98 6.79
C GLN A 230 -2.20 -13.50 7.14
N PRO A 231 -2.03 -14.83 7.29
CA PRO A 231 -0.70 -15.43 7.35
C PRO A 231 0.10 -15.09 6.08
N GLY A 232 1.32 -14.59 6.25
CA GLY A 232 2.13 -14.13 5.12
C GLY A 232 1.69 -12.77 4.57
N ALA A 233 1.10 -11.92 5.41
CA ALA A 233 0.73 -10.54 5.10
C ALA A 233 1.82 -9.84 4.26
N PRO A 234 1.42 -9.05 3.25
CA PRO A 234 2.37 -8.43 2.33
C PRO A 234 3.23 -7.40 3.06
N ALA A 235 4.48 -7.27 2.60
CA ALA A 235 5.40 -6.24 3.05
C ALA A 235 4.99 -4.84 2.52
N ILE A 236 4.30 -4.80 1.39
CA ILE A 236 3.64 -3.59 0.87
C ILE A 236 2.22 -3.95 0.43
N ALA A 237 1.24 -3.19 0.88
CA ALA A 237 -0.12 -3.25 0.36
C ALA A 237 -0.56 -1.84 -0.02
N LEU A 238 -0.91 -1.63 -1.28
CA LEU A 238 -1.26 -0.32 -1.82
C LEU A 238 -2.59 -0.39 -2.54
N PHE A 239 -3.45 0.58 -2.26
CA PHE A 239 -4.71 0.78 -2.95
C PHE A 239 -4.79 2.24 -3.38
N ALA A 240 -5.03 2.51 -4.65
CA ALA A 240 -5.28 3.84 -5.17
C ALA A 240 -6.53 3.83 -6.06
N SER A 241 -7.32 4.88 -6.00
CA SER A 241 -8.58 4.99 -6.72
C SER A 241 -8.81 6.39 -7.29
N GLY A 242 -9.68 6.46 -8.29
CA GLY A 242 -9.94 7.66 -9.08
C GLY A 242 -9.15 7.63 -10.40
N PRO A 243 -9.50 8.51 -11.35
CA PRO A 243 -8.79 8.56 -12.63
C PRO A 243 -7.33 8.94 -12.38
N MET A 244 -6.43 8.06 -12.83
CA MET A 244 -4.99 8.19 -12.72
C MET A 244 -4.37 8.09 -14.11
N LEU A 245 -3.53 9.06 -14.42
CA LEU A 245 -2.65 8.97 -15.57
C LEU A 245 -1.67 7.82 -15.36
N HIS A 246 -1.35 7.12 -16.44
CA HIS A 246 -0.33 6.09 -16.47
C HIS A 246 0.66 6.42 -17.58
N LEU A 247 1.96 6.34 -17.30
CA LEU A 247 2.98 6.82 -18.25
C LEU A 247 3.10 5.93 -19.49
N ASP A 248 2.70 4.67 -19.36
CA ASP A 248 2.78 3.67 -20.43
C ASP A 248 1.44 3.37 -21.13
N LEU A 249 0.33 3.93 -20.66
CA LEU A 249 -1.01 3.61 -21.19
C LEU A 249 -1.66 4.86 -21.78
N ASP A 250 -2.32 4.70 -22.92
CA ASP A 250 -3.11 5.76 -23.57
C ASP A 250 -4.52 5.93 -22.97
N GLN A 251 -4.77 5.33 -21.81
CA GLN A 251 -6.06 5.33 -21.12
C GLN A 251 -5.89 5.50 -19.61
N ASP A 252 -6.94 6.02 -18.96
CA ASP A 252 -6.93 6.23 -17.52
C ASP A 252 -7.03 4.91 -16.75
N VAL A 253 -6.28 4.85 -15.66
CA VAL A 253 -6.39 3.81 -14.64
C VAL A 253 -7.37 4.31 -13.58
N LEU A 254 -8.46 3.58 -13.35
CA LEU A 254 -9.51 3.95 -12.40
C LEU A 254 -9.21 3.50 -10.96
N ALA A 255 -8.48 2.39 -10.83
CA ALA A 255 -8.01 1.87 -9.56
C ALA A 255 -6.74 1.02 -9.72
N VAL A 256 -5.91 1.04 -8.70
CA VAL A 256 -4.71 0.20 -8.58
C VAL A 256 -4.73 -0.54 -7.26
N ARG A 257 -4.42 -1.82 -7.31
CA ARG A 257 -3.98 -2.60 -6.16
C ARG A 257 -2.58 -3.11 -6.41
N PHE A 258 -1.69 -2.92 -5.46
CA PHE A 258 -0.34 -3.47 -5.52
C PHE A 258 0.01 -4.15 -4.20
N GLU A 259 0.53 -5.36 -4.29
CA GLU A 259 0.91 -6.18 -3.15
C GLU A 259 2.33 -6.70 -3.37
N LEU A 260 3.20 -6.57 -2.37
CA LEU A 260 4.56 -7.10 -2.41
C LEU A 260 4.76 -8.04 -1.24
N LEU A 261 4.86 -9.35 -1.51
CA LEU A 261 5.17 -10.35 -0.51
C LEU A 261 6.68 -10.53 -0.41
N ARG A 262 7.17 -10.81 0.81
CA ARG A 262 8.58 -11.07 1.08
C ARG A 262 8.77 -12.51 1.51
N GLY A 263 9.61 -13.23 0.77
CA GLY A 263 10.07 -14.57 1.14
C GLY A 263 11.06 -14.53 2.30
N SER A 264 11.13 -15.64 3.05
CA SER A 264 12.08 -15.80 4.17
C SER A 264 13.54 -15.80 3.71
N ASP A 265 13.80 -16.14 2.45
CA ASP A 265 15.10 -16.10 1.78
C ASP A 265 15.47 -14.71 1.24
N GLY A 266 14.58 -13.72 1.39
CA GLY A 266 14.76 -12.37 0.87
C GLY A 266 14.30 -12.19 -0.58
N SER A 267 13.66 -13.19 -1.18
CA SER A 267 12.92 -13.04 -2.44
C SER A 267 11.72 -12.10 -2.27
N LEU A 268 11.26 -11.54 -3.38
CA LEU A 268 10.07 -10.70 -3.44
C LEU A 268 9.11 -11.24 -4.50
N ASP A 269 7.81 -11.22 -4.21
CA ASP A 269 6.75 -11.57 -5.15
C ASP A 269 5.76 -10.43 -5.19
N GLY A 270 5.80 -9.64 -6.25
CA GLY A 270 4.94 -8.49 -6.44
C GLY A 270 3.81 -8.78 -7.40
N GLN A 271 2.61 -8.33 -7.04
CA GLN A 271 1.39 -8.44 -7.82
C GLN A 271 0.75 -7.07 -7.96
N ILE A 272 0.29 -6.75 -9.16
CA ILE A 272 -0.42 -5.51 -9.47
C ILE A 272 -1.74 -5.85 -10.15
N ALA A 273 -2.79 -5.10 -9.84
CA ALA A 273 -4.04 -5.10 -10.57
C ALA A 273 -4.39 -3.66 -10.94
N LEU A 274 -4.59 -3.41 -12.23
CA LEU A 274 -4.96 -2.12 -12.81
C LEU A 274 -6.39 -2.24 -13.36
N GLN A 275 -7.34 -1.54 -12.75
CA GLN A 275 -8.68 -1.37 -13.31
C GLN A 275 -8.63 -0.22 -14.31
N LEU A 276 -9.06 -0.46 -15.54
CA LEU A 276 -8.96 0.49 -16.64
C LEU A 276 -10.33 1.03 -17.02
N GLU A 277 -10.36 2.19 -17.71
CA GLU A 277 -11.57 2.69 -18.36
C GLU A 277 -11.82 2.01 -19.73
N GLY A 278 -10.78 1.53 -20.40
CA GLY A 278 -10.86 0.98 -21.76
C GLY A 278 -10.32 -0.45 -21.90
N ASP A 279 -9.61 -0.71 -23.01
CA ASP A 279 -9.23 -2.06 -23.44
C ASP A 279 -8.04 -2.62 -22.66
N ALA A 280 -8.30 -3.67 -21.87
CA ALA A 280 -7.29 -4.38 -21.09
C ALA A 280 -6.25 -5.12 -21.97
N ALA A 281 -6.64 -5.65 -23.13
CA ALA A 281 -5.71 -6.37 -24.01
C ALA A 281 -4.70 -5.39 -24.64
N ALA A 282 -5.16 -4.21 -25.06
CA ALA A 282 -4.29 -3.15 -25.53
C ALA A 282 -3.33 -2.66 -24.42
N ALA A 283 -3.80 -2.55 -23.18
CA ALA A 283 -2.94 -2.21 -22.04
C ALA A 283 -1.88 -3.27 -21.75
N VAL A 284 -2.20 -4.56 -21.81
CA VAL A 284 -1.22 -5.64 -21.66
C VAL A 284 -0.11 -5.49 -22.70
N ALA A 285 -0.48 -5.34 -23.99
CA ALA A 285 0.50 -5.17 -25.06
C ALA A 285 1.37 -3.93 -24.87
N ALA A 286 0.80 -2.83 -24.36
CA ALA A 286 1.55 -1.63 -24.04
C ALA A 286 2.52 -1.86 -22.87
N LEU A 287 2.08 -2.51 -21.78
CA LEU A 287 2.89 -2.81 -20.60
C LEU A 287 4.03 -3.81 -20.89
N GLU A 288 3.81 -4.79 -21.74
CA GLU A 288 4.84 -5.74 -22.19
C GLU A 288 5.82 -5.10 -23.18
N GLY A 289 5.36 -4.12 -23.96
CA GLY A 289 6.18 -3.39 -24.94
C GLY A 289 6.98 -2.22 -24.35
N ARG A 290 6.92 -1.99 -23.04
CA ARG A 290 7.52 -0.84 -22.37
C ARG A 290 9.02 -0.81 -22.53
N LYS A 291 9.55 0.42 -22.58
CA LYS A 291 10.98 0.68 -22.55
C LYS A 291 11.23 1.69 -21.45
N ALA A 292 12.15 1.38 -20.55
CA ALA A 292 12.60 2.27 -19.48
C ALA A 292 14.03 2.79 -19.76
N PRO A 293 14.25 3.58 -20.83
CA PRO A 293 15.59 3.95 -21.29
C PRO A 293 16.41 4.77 -20.27
N GLU A 294 15.74 5.46 -19.35
CA GLU A 294 16.33 6.20 -18.24
C GLU A 294 16.86 5.31 -17.11
N GLN A 295 16.51 4.03 -17.10
CA GLN A 295 16.95 3.07 -16.10
C GLN A 295 18.23 2.33 -16.52
N ASN A 296 18.95 1.80 -15.52
CA ASN A 296 20.11 0.96 -15.77
C ASN A 296 19.72 -0.40 -16.39
N ASP A 297 20.69 -1.07 -17.02
CA ASP A 297 20.50 -2.34 -17.74
C ASP A 297 19.78 -3.40 -16.89
N ARG A 298 20.13 -3.52 -15.61
CA ARG A 298 19.53 -4.52 -14.72
C ARG A 298 18.05 -4.24 -14.43
N VAL A 299 17.68 -2.98 -14.22
CA VAL A 299 16.26 -2.62 -14.02
C VAL A 299 15.48 -2.83 -15.30
N ARG A 300 16.06 -2.54 -16.48
CA ARG A 300 15.42 -2.83 -17.77
C ARG A 300 15.17 -4.32 -17.97
N GLU A 301 16.13 -5.18 -17.62
CA GLU A 301 15.94 -6.64 -17.62
C GLU A 301 14.80 -7.10 -16.69
N LEU A 302 14.54 -6.39 -15.58
CA LEU A 302 13.41 -6.70 -14.70
C LEU A 302 12.06 -6.30 -15.30
N VAL A 303 12.00 -5.16 -16.01
CA VAL A 303 10.79 -4.72 -16.72
C VAL A 303 10.37 -5.77 -17.75
N ASP A 304 11.31 -6.30 -18.52
CA ASP A 304 11.06 -7.32 -19.54
C ASP A 304 10.58 -8.66 -18.98
N ARG A 305 10.76 -8.90 -17.66
CA ARG A 305 10.33 -10.12 -16.96
C ARG A 305 8.94 -10.03 -16.35
N ALA A 306 8.39 -8.83 -16.20
CA ALA A 306 7.07 -8.66 -15.64
C ALA A 306 6.02 -9.24 -16.60
N ALA A 307 5.18 -10.15 -16.09
CA ALA A 307 4.15 -10.79 -16.89
C ALA A 307 2.81 -10.12 -16.61
N TYR A 308 2.04 -9.84 -17.66
CA TYR A 308 0.72 -9.22 -17.56
C TYR A 308 -0.34 -10.08 -18.25
N LEU A 309 -1.56 -10.04 -17.73
CA LEU A 309 -2.72 -10.71 -18.31
C LEU A 309 -3.96 -9.82 -18.17
N ALA A 310 -4.84 -9.91 -19.17
CA ALA A 310 -6.12 -9.24 -19.14
C ALA A 310 -7.18 -10.17 -18.53
N ASP A 311 -7.97 -9.65 -17.60
CA ASP A 311 -9.12 -10.30 -16.98
C ASP A 311 -10.29 -9.30 -16.97
N GLY A 312 -11.11 -9.34 -18.02
CA GLY A 312 -12.17 -8.36 -18.25
C GLY A 312 -11.61 -6.94 -18.44
N GLU A 313 -11.98 -6.01 -17.57
CA GLU A 313 -11.51 -4.61 -17.55
C GLU A 313 -10.28 -4.40 -16.65
N VAL A 314 -9.71 -5.49 -16.14
CA VAL A 314 -8.57 -5.47 -15.22
C VAL A 314 -7.35 -6.07 -15.89
N VAL A 315 -6.21 -5.40 -15.75
CA VAL A 315 -4.91 -5.98 -16.07
C VAL A 315 -4.24 -6.43 -14.79
N GLN A 316 -3.88 -7.72 -14.73
CA GLN A 316 -3.12 -8.28 -13.62
C GLN A 316 -1.67 -8.46 -14.05
N GLY A 317 -0.74 -7.96 -13.24
CA GLY A 317 0.69 -8.14 -13.43
C GLY A 317 1.32 -8.90 -12.27
N ARG A 318 2.36 -9.67 -12.55
CA ARG A 318 3.16 -10.34 -11.51
C ARG A 318 4.62 -10.40 -11.89
N LEU A 319 5.49 -10.22 -10.90
CA LEU A 319 6.91 -10.47 -11.03
C LEU A 319 7.46 -11.07 -9.74
N GLN A 320 8.15 -12.20 -9.90
CA GLN A 320 8.93 -12.82 -8.84
C GLN A 320 10.41 -12.47 -9.00
N LEU A 321 10.99 -11.98 -7.92
CA LEU A 321 12.38 -11.56 -7.84
C LEU A 321 13.14 -12.47 -6.87
N PRO A 322 14.17 -13.20 -7.35
CA PRO A 322 15.10 -13.86 -6.45
C PRO A 322 15.87 -12.82 -5.61
N PRO A 323 16.50 -13.24 -4.49
CA PRO A 323 17.13 -12.31 -3.55
C PRO A 323 18.15 -11.35 -4.17
N ALA A 324 18.89 -11.79 -5.20
CA ALA A 324 19.88 -10.97 -5.90
C ALA A 324 19.23 -9.79 -6.66
N ASP A 325 18.08 -10.02 -7.28
CA ASP A 325 17.34 -8.98 -8.02
C ASP A 325 16.55 -8.09 -7.06
N ALA A 326 16.01 -8.68 -5.99
CA ALA A 326 15.30 -7.95 -4.93
C ALA A 326 16.17 -6.87 -4.27
N ALA A 327 17.51 -7.02 -4.29
CA ALA A 327 18.44 -6.00 -3.81
C ALA A 327 18.41 -4.71 -4.65
N LEU A 328 18.07 -4.79 -5.94
CA LEU A 328 17.98 -3.63 -6.84
C LEU A 328 16.83 -2.68 -6.48
N LEU A 329 15.80 -3.20 -5.80
CA LEU A 329 14.65 -2.42 -5.36
C LEU A 329 14.91 -1.65 -4.07
N ARG A 330 16.05 -1.83 -3.41
CA ARG A 330 16.35 -1.24 -2.11
C ARG A 330 17.12 0.07 -2.29
N ALA A 331 16.85 1.04 -1.43
CA ALA A 331 17.69 2.21 -1.30
C ALA A 331 19.04 1.81 -0.71
N GLU A 332 20.12 2.43 -1.19
CA GLU A 332 21.41 2.28 -0.53
C GLU A 332 21.34 2.88 0.88
N PRO A 333 21.96 2.24 1.89
CA PRO A 333 21.90 2.67 3.29
C PRO A 333 22.62 3.99 3.56
#